data_AF-A0AAV7JQL2-F1
#
_entry.id   AF-A0AAV7JQL2-F1
#
_cell.length_a   1.000
_cell.length_b   1.000
_cell.length_c   1.000
_cell.angle_alpha   90.00
_cell.angle_beta   90.00
_cell.angle_gamma   90.00
#
_symmetry.space_group_name_H-M   'P 1'
#
loop_
_entity.id
_entity.type
_entity.pdbx_description
1 polymer ?
#
loop_
_entity_poly.entity_id
_entity_poly.type
_entity_poly.pdbx_seq_one_letter_code
_entity_poly.pdbx_strand_id
1 'polypeptide(L)'
;MASKDDNFNLKWRAYIEFRTILKIQPAQIFSELQEILCVNCPSRSTVERWVASFRSGGADVTDLPRSGRLVSATTSENIAPIESNIMEDNCITSIS
;
A
#
# COMPACT_ATOMS: atom_id res chain seq x y z
N MET A 1 7.78 15.03 -8.28
CA MET A 1 6.54 14.57 -8.92
C MET A 1 6.42 13.10 -8.61
N ALA A 2 5.48 12.69 -7.76
CA ALA A 2 5.26 11.26 -7.51
C ALA A 2 4.71 10.64 -8.79
N SER A 3 5.39 9.62 -9.32
CA SER A 3 4.87 8.89 -10.48
C SER A 3 3.56 8.21 -10.07
N LYS A 4 2.65 8.00 -11.02
CA LYS A 4 1.36 7.31 -10.79
C LYS A 4 1.56 5.94 -10.10
N ASP A 5 2.71 5.32 -10.35
CA ASP A 5 3.13 4.04 -9.80
C ASP A 5 3.49 4.09 -8.30
N ASP A 6 3.97 5.23 -7.80
CA ASP A 6 4.37 5.39 -6.39
C ASP A 6 3.15 5.35 -5.46
N ASN A 7 2.06 6.03 -5.87
CA ASN A 7 0.81 6.04 -5.13
C ASN A 7 0.13 4.66 -5.13
N PHE A 8 0.24 3.92 -6.24
CA PHE A 8 -0.27 2.55 -6.31
C PHE A 8 0.49 1.64 -5.35
N ASN A 9 1.82 1.76 -5.30
CA ASN A 9 2.66 1.02 -4.37
C ASN A 9 2.37 1.30 -2.90
N LEU A 10 2.07 2.55 -2.58
CA LEU A 10 1.70 2.95 -1.23
C LEU A 10 0.41 2.25 -0.76
N LYS A 11 -0.61 2.16 -1.61
CA LYS A 11 -1.93 1.58 -1.27
C LYS A 11 -1.84 0.12 -0.84
N TRP A 12 -1.18 -0.72 -1.63
CA TRP A 12 -1.11 -2.15 -1.30
C TRP A 12 -0.10 -2.44 -0.18
N ARG A 13 0.92 -1.59 0.03
CA ARG A 13 1.81 -1.70 1.19
C ARG A 13 1.10 -1.33 2.49
N ALA A 14 0.30 -0.26 2.50
CA ALA A 14 -0.54 0.10 3.63
C ALA A 14 -1.56 -1.01 3.95
N TYR A 15 -2.11 -1.65 2.92
CA TYR A 15 -2.96 -2.83 3.10
C TYR A 15 -2.23 -3.96 3.84
N ILE A 16 -1.01 -4.30 3.39
CA ILE A 16 -0.18 -5.33 4.06
C ILE A 16 0.14 -4.93 5.51
N GLU A 17 0.40 -3.65 5.77
CA GLU A 17 0.67 -3.13 7.12
C GLU A 17 -0.50 -3.40 8.07
N PHE A 18 -1.71 -2.94 7.71
CA PHE A 18 -2.91 -3.14 8.54
C PHE A 18 -3.20 -4.64 8.76
N ARG A 19 -3.07 -5.45 7.70
CA ARG A 19 -3.24 -6.90 7.80
C ARG A 19 -2.19 -7.55 8.71
N THR A 20 -0.96 -7.03 8.70
CA THR A 20 0.13 -7.51 9.58
C THR A 20 -0.14 -7.14 11.04
N ILE A 21 -0.68 -5.95 11.32
CA ILE A 21 -1.12 -5.54 12.66
C ILE A 21 -2.22 -6.48 13.17
N LEU A 22 -3.17 -6.84 12.29
CA LEU A 22 -4.23 -7.82 12.55
C LEU A 22 -3.72 -9.28 12.65
N LYS A 23 -2.41 -9.52 12.55
CA LYS A 23 -1.77 -10.85 12.63
C LYS A 23 -2.27 -11.86 11.59
N ILE A 24 -2.76 -11.37 10.45
CA ILE A 24 -3.18 -12.23 9.34
C ILE A 24 -1.94 -12.87 8.69
N GLN A 25 -2.09 -14.11 8.22
CA GLN A 25 -1.00 -14.86 7.60
C GLN A 25 -0.64 -14.29 6.22
N PRO A 26 0.65 -14.21 5.84
CA PRO A 26 1.08 -13.66 4.55
C PRO A 26 0.40 -14.32 3.33
N ALA A 27 0.15 -15.63 3.40
CA ALA A 27 -0.53 -16.36 2.33
C ALA A 27 -1.94 -15.85 2.07
N GLN A 28 -2.69 -15.53 3.13
CA GLN A 28 -4.03 -14.98 3.02
C GLN A 28 -4.00 -13.54 2.48
N ILE A 29 -3.05 -12.73 2.94
CA ILE A 29 -2.85 -11.36 2.43
C ILE A 29 -2.55 -11.39 0.92
N PHE A 30 -1.73 -12.34 0.47
CA PHE A 30 -1.43 -12.51 -0.96
C PHE A 30 -2.67 -12.89 -1.77
N SER A 31 -3.48 -13.85 -1.30
CA SER A 31 -4.74 -14.21 -1.98
C SER A 31 -5.68 -13.01 -2.10
N GLU A 32 -5.88 -12.26 -1.01
CA GLU A 32 -6.71 -11.05 -1.01
C GLU A 32 -6.17 -9.98 -1.98
N LEU A 33 -4.85 -9.76 -2.00
CA LEU A 33 -4.23 -8.83 -2.95
C LEU A 33 -4.34 -9.30 -4.41
N GLN A 34 -4.28 -10.60 -4.66
CA GLN A 34 -4.40 -11.16 -6.00
C GLN A 34 -5.83 -10.95 -6.55
N GLU A 35 -6.85 -11.07 -5.70
CA GLU A 35 -8.25 -10.80 -6.07
C GLU A 35 -8.49 -9.30 -6.33
N ILE A 36 -7.87 -8.41 -5.56
CA ILE A 36 -8.08 -6.96 -5.67
C ILE A 36 -7.29 -6.35 -6.84
N LEU A 37 -6.03 -6.75 -7.02
CA LEU A 37 -5.10 -6.08 -7.95
C LEU A 37 -4.91 -6.83 -9.26
N CYS A 38 -5.29 -8.11 -9.33
CA CYS A 38 -5.16 -8.98 -10.50
C CYS A 38 -3.77 -8.87 -11.15
N VAL A 39 -3.69 -8.21 -12.31
CA VAL A 39 -2.47 -8.06 -13.13
C VAL A 39 -1.37 -7.25 -12.42
N ASN A 40 -1.75 -6.35 -11.52
CA ASN A 40 -0.82 -5.47 -10.81
C ASN A 40 -0.44 -6.00 -9.42
N CYS A 41 -0.75 -7.26 -9.12
CA CYS A 41 -0.47 -7.86 -7.82
C CYS A 41 1.04 -8.00 -7.60
N PRO A 42 1.58 -7.58 -6.44
CA PRO A 42 2.96 -7.87 -6.08
C PRO A 42 3.17 -9.38 -5.93
N SER A 43 4.39 -9.85 -6.19
CA SER A 43 4.73 -11.25 -5.98
C SER A 43 4.54 -11.67 -4.52
N ARG A 44 4.25 -12.95 -4.28
CA ARG A 44 4.13 -13.50 -2.92
C ARG A 44 5.37 -13.21 -2.06
N SER A 45 6.57 -13.35 -2.63
CA SER A 45 7.83 -13.03 -1.94
C SER A 45 7.93 -11.56 -1.55
N THR A 46 7.40 -10.65 -2.38
CA THR A 46 7.31 -9.23 -2.06
C THR A 46 6.40 -9.00 -0.86
N VAL A 47 5.23 -9.65 -0.82
CA VAL A 47 4.29 -9.57 0.31
C VAL A 47 4.96 -10.07 1.60
N GLU A 48 5.60 -11.24 1.56
CA GLU A 48 6.28 -11.81 2.72
C GLU A 48 7.41 -10.91 3.24
N ARG A 49 8.19 -10.29 2.34
CA ARG A 49 9.21 -9.29 2.71
C ARG A 49 8.62 -8.10 3.46
N TRP A 50 7.50 -7.56 2.99
CA TRP A 50 6.82 -6.44 3.65
C TRP A 50 6.23 -6.83 5.00
N VAL A 51 5.60 -8.01 5.10
CA VAL A 51 5.10 -8.53 6.38
C VAL A 51 6.26 -8.68 7.39
N ALA A 52 7.42 -9.20 6.96
CA ALA A 52 8.59 -9.31 7.82
C ALA A 52 9.11 -7.94 8.27
N SER A 53 9.17 -6.96 7.35
CA SER A 53 9.57 -5.58 7.64
C SER A 53 8.67 -4.95 8.72
N PHE A 54 7.35 -5.02 8.55
CA PHE A 54 6.39 -4.49 9.51
C PHE A 54 6.43 -5.21 10.86
N ARG A 55 6.65 -6.54 10.88
CA ARG A 55 6.83 -7.28 12.14
C ARG A 55 8.10 -6.88 12.88
N SER A 56 9.15 -6.48 12.17
CA SER A 56 10.42 -6.02 12.77
C SER A 56 10.38 -4.57 13.28
N GLY A 57 9.26 -3.86 13.14
CA GLY A 57 9.12 -2.46 13.52
C GLY A 57 9.61 -1.46 12.46
N GLY A 58 9.84 -1.92 11.22
CA GLY A 58 10.06 -1.02 10.08
C GLY A 58 8.76 -0.30 9.74
N ALA A 59 8.68 0.98 10.12
CA ALA A 59 7.44 1.77 10.10
C ALA A 59 7.14 2.49 8.77
N ASP A 60 8.04 2.43 7.80
CA ASP A 60 7.86 3.18 6.55
C ASP A 60 7.19 2.32 5.48
N VAL A 61 5.96 2.70 5.11
CA VAL A 61 5.22 2.19 3.94
C VAL A 61 5.89 2.64 2.63
N THR A 62 6.67 3.72 2.71
CA THR A 62 7.50 4.24 1.63
C THR A 62 8.81 3.46 1.55
N ASP A 63 9.37 3.33 0.34
CA ASP A 63 10.76 2.88 0.26
C ASP A 63 11.64 3.94 0.94
N LEU A 64 12.53 3.50 1.83
CA LEU A 64 13.62 4.34 2.30
C LEU A 64 14.32 4.94 1.07
N PRO A 65 14.74 6.22 1.11
CA PRO A 65 15.41 6.84 -0.01
C PRO A 65 16.52 5.92 -0.49
N ARG A 66 16.41 5.44 -1.74
CA ARG A 66 17.41 4.55 -2.34
C ARG A 66 18.75 5.20 -2.13
N SER A 67 19.65 4.56 -1.38
CA SER A 67 21.00 5.08 -1.16
C SER A 67 21.71 5.05 -2.51
N GLY A 68 21.64 6.19 -3.19
CA GLY A 68 21.88 6.34 -4.62
C GLY A 68 21.57 7.79 -5.04
N ARG A 69 22.30 8.72 -4.41
CA ARG A 69 22.28 10.19 -4.58
C ARG A 69 21.08 10.91 -3.95
N LEU A 70 21.34 11.49 -2.77
CA LEU A 70 20.52 12.53 -2.13
C LEU A 70 20.28 13.68 -3.11
N VAL A 71 19.02 14.00 -3.37
CA VAL A 71 18.63 15.34 -3.83
C VAL A 71 17.75 15.93 -2.74
N SER A 72 18.40 16.75 -1.93
CA SER A 72 17.79 17.68 -0.98
C SER A 72 16.77 18.56 -1.72
N ALA A 73 15.47 18.36 -1.51
CA ALA A 73 14.46 19.41 -1.63
C ALA A 73 13.08 18.93 -1.13
N THR A 74 12.46 19.80 -0.34
CA THR A 74 11.00 19.91 -0.10
C THR A 74 10.45 19.26 1.17
N THR A 75 10.80 19.93 2.27
CA THR A 75 9.88 20.66 3.15
C THR A 75 8.70 19.92 3.78
N SER A 76 8.80 19.83 5.09
CA SER A 76 7.89 19.46 6.17
C SER A 76 6.60 20.29 6.31
N GLU A 77 5.96 20.75 5.21
CA GLU A 77 4.83 21.70 5.29
C GLU A 77 3.51 21.28 4.62
N ASN A 78 3.35 20.04 4.15
CA ASN A 78 2.08 19.64 3.52
C ASN A 78 1.39 18.47 4.22
N ILE A 79 1.24 18.58 5.54
CA ILE A 79 0.24 17.80 6.29
C ILE A 79 -1.07 18.59 6.17
N ALA A 80 -1.80 18.39 5.07
CA ALA A 80 -3.15 18.89 4.88
C ALA A 80 -4.10 17.69 4.62
N PRO A 81 -5.34 17.75 5.10
CA PRO A 81 -6.20 16.60 5.30
C PRO A 81 -6.64 16.05 3.94
N ILE A 82 -6.47 14.75 3.74
CA ILE A 82 -7.10 14.03 2.63
C ILE A 82 -8.60 13.99 2.89
N GLU A 83 -9.28 15.01 2.39
CA GLU A 83 -10.73 15.12 2.30
C GLU A 83 -11.32 13.92 1.54
N SER A 84 -12.50 13.55 2.03
CA SER A 84 -13.42 12.54 1.54
C SER A 84 -13.53 12.47 0.02
N ASN A 85 -13.14 11.34 -0.54
CA ASN A 85 -13.55 10.93 -1.88
C ASN A 85 -13.79 9.42 -1.92
N ILE A 86 -14.80 8.97 -1.18
CA ILE A 86 -15.44 7.66 -1.39
C ILE A 86 -16.39 7.87 -2.59
N MET A 87 -15.81 7.94 -3.78
CA MET A 87 -16.58 7.86 -5.02
C MET A 87 -17.02 6.42 -5.20
N GLU A 88 -18.30 6.19 -4.95
CA GLU A 88 -19.23 5.61 -5.93
C GLU A 88 -18.60 4.64 -6.94
N ASP A 89 -18.44 3.38 -6.53
CA ASP A 89 -18.49 2.25 -7.46
C ASP A 89 -18.77 0.95 -6.70
N ASN A 90 -20.02 0.79 -6.26
CA ASN A 90 -20.55 -0.51 -5.88
C ASN A 90 -21.92 -0.68 -6.52
N CYS A 91 -21.88 -1.24 -7.73
CA CYS A 91 -22.75 -2.32 -8.20
C CYS A 91 -24.27 -2.14 -8.06
N ILE A 92 -24.89 -1.86 -9.21
CA ILE A 92 -26.12 -2.48 -9.73
C ILE A 92 -26.71 -3.57 -8.81
N THR A 93 -27.95 -3.39 -8.35
CA THR A 93 -29.07 -4.30 -8.63
C THR A 93 -30.40 -3.58 -8.37
N SER A 94 -31.13 -3.27 -9.44
CA SER A 94 -32.58 -3.05 -9.36
C SER A 94 -33.21 -4.43 -9.17
N ILE A 95 -33.79 -4.69 -8.00
CA ILE A 95 -34.67 -5.84 -7.80
C ILE A 95 -35.88 -5.39 -6.99
N SER A 96 -37.03 -5.53 -7.64
CA SER A 96 -38.43 -5.41 -7.20
C SER A 96 -39.03 -4.02 -6.99
#